data_AF-A0A1B2LUX4-F1
#
_entry.id   AF-A0A1B2LUX4-F1
#
_cell.length_a   1.000
_cell.length_b   1.000
_cell.length_c   1.000
_cell.angle_alpha   90.00
_cell.angle_beta   90.00
_cell.angle_gamma   90.00
#
_symmetry.space_group_name_H-M   'P 1'
#
loop_
_entity.id
_entity.type
_entity.pdbx_description
1 polymer ?
#
loop_
_entity_poly.entity_id
_entity_poly.type
_entity_poly.pdbx_seq_one_letter_code
_entity_poly.pdbx_strand_id
1 'polypeptide(L)'
;NRFYYQINIPRKDAAILANIPDREVRRKWLQRILDHDGYGDDPGGIEAWIQLGIACGLSREDVTSLRFVLPGVRFAVDAYVNFARNASWQEAACSSLTE
;
A
#
# COMPACT_ATOMS: atom_id res chain seq x y z
N ASN A 1 12.41 1.82 5.17
CA ASN A 1 11.95 2.77 4.12
C ASN A 1 10.94 2.15 3.17
N ARG A 2 11.30 1.18 2.30
CA ARG A 2 10.35 0.60 1.34
C ARG A 2 9.14 -0.08 2.00
N PHE A 3 9.30 -0.69 3.18
CA PHE A 3 8.18 -1.21 3.97
C PHE A 3 7.07 -0.17 4.21
N TYR A 4 7.42 1.10 4.49
CA TYR A 4 6.43 2.16 4.67
C TYR A 4 5.60 2.43 3.42
N TYR A 5 6.21 2.35 2.24
CA TYR A 5 5.48 2.45 0.98
C TYR A 5 4.50 1.27 0.84
N GLN A 6 4.96 0.05 1.12
CA GLN A 6 4.17 -1.18 0.93
C GLN A 6 2.92 -1.22 1.81
N ILE A 7 3.03 -0.88 3.10
CA ILE A 7 1.86 -0.82 4.00
C ILE A 7 0.88 0.31 3.65
N ASN A 8 1.30 1.28 2.83
CA ASN A 8 0.43 2.36 2.38
C ASN A 8 -0.24 2.09 1.03
N ILE A 9 0.19 1.06 0.28
CA ILE A 9 -0.50 0.65 -0.96
C ILE A 9 -1.96 0.28 -0.72
N PRO A 10 -2.33 -0.61 0.22
CA PRO A 10 -3.74 -0.94 0.45
C PRO A 10 -4.54 0.26 0.96
N ARG A 11 -3.92 1.19 1.70
CA ARG A 11 -4.56 2.46 2.12
C ARG A 11 -4.82 3.40 0.94
N LYS A 12 -3.86 3.50 0.01
CA LYS A 12 -3.98 4.23 -1.25
C LYS A 12 -5.08 3.60 -2.11
N ASP A 13 -5.07 2.28 -2.27
CA ASP A 13 -6.06 1.56 -3.08
C ASP A 13 -7.46 1.62 -2.48
N ALA A 14 -7.59 1.61 -1.15
CA ALA A 14 -8.88 1.83 -0.49
C ALA A 14 -9.42 3.25 -0.72
N ALA A 15 -8.54 4.26 -0.76
CA ALA A 15 -8.95 5.63 -1.09
C ALA A 15 -9.47 5.74 -2.53
N ILE A 16 -8.81 5.06 -3.48
CA ILE A 16 -9.31 4.96 -4.87
C ILE A 16 -10.66 4.23 -4.88
N LEU A 17 -10.74 3.05 -4.24
CA LEU A 17 -11.93 2.21 -4.19
C LEU A 17 -13.17 2.98 -3.71
N ALA A 18 -13.01 3.85 -2.70
CA ALA A 18 -14.07 4.70 -2.17
C ALA A 18 -14.63 5.70 -3.20
N ASN A 19 -13.81 6.12 -4.17
CA ASN A 19 -14.16 7.09 -5.21
C ASN A 19 -14.72 6.44 -6.50
N ILE A 20 -14.71 5.10 -6.62
CA ILE A 20 -15.19 4.40 -7.82
C ILE A 20 -16.71 4.16 -7.72
N PRO A 21 -17.54 4.75 -8.61
CA PRO A 21 -19.00 4.55 -8.58
C PRO A 21 -19.43 3.18 -9.10
N ASP A 22 -18.68 2.61 -10.05
CA ASP A 22 -18.99 1.34 -10.71
C ASP A 22 -18.61 0.13 -9.84
N ARG A 23 -19.59 -0.74 -9.57
CA ARG A 23 -19.41 -1.94 -8.74
C ARG A 23 -18.42 -2.94 -9.34
N GLU A 24 -18.46 -3.17 -10.63
CA GLU A 24 -17.60 -4.17 -11.29
C GLU A 24 -16.15 -3.71 -11.30
N VAL A 25 -15.91 -2.41 -11.45
CA VAL A 25 -14.56 -1.83 -11.29
C VAL A 25 -14.10 -1.99 -9.84
N ARG A 26 -14.95 -1.70 -8.84
CA ARG A 26 -14.60 -1.91 -7.42
C ARG A 26 -14.22 -3.35 -7.10
N ARG A 27 -14.96 -4.33 -7.64
CA ARG A 27 -14.67 -5.77 -7.44
C ARG A 27 -13.27 -6.14 -7.93
N LYS A 28 -12.87 -5.62 -9.10
CA LYS A 28 -11.52 -5.84 -9.64
C LYS A 28 -10.46 -5.14 -8.80
N TRP A 29 -10.73 -3.89 -8.38
CA TRP A 29 -9.77 -3.11 -7.60
C TRP A 29 -9.51 -3.70 -6.20
N LEU A 30 -10.53 -4.32 -5.60
CA LEU A 30 -10.43 -4.95 -4.27
C LEU A 30 -9.32 -6.02 -4.21
N GLN A 31 -9.05 -6.72 -5.31
CA GLN A 31 -7.99 -7.74 -5.37
C GLN A 31 -6.63 -7.17 -4.93
N ARG A 32 -6.30 -5.93 -5.33
CA ARG A 32 -5.04 -5.28 -4.96
C ARG A 32 -4.87 -5.14 -3.45
N ILE A 33 -5.97 -4.88 -2.73
CA ILE A 33 -5.95 -4.75 -1.27
C ILE A 33 -5.73 -6.14 -0.66
N LEU A 34 -6.45 -7.16 -1.13
CA LEU A 34 -6.29 -8.54 -0.66
C LEU A 34 -4.88 -9.09 -0.92
N ASP A 35 -4.27 -8.76 -2.06
CA ASP A 35 -2.89 -9.17 -2.38
C ASP A 35 -1.87 -8.59 -1.40
N HIS A 36 -2.13 -7.40 -0.85
CA HIS A 36 -1.23 -6.75 0.12
C HIS A 36 -1.52 -7.15 1.57
N ASP A 37 -2.79 -7.08 1.98
CA ASP A 37 -3.22 -7.29 3.36
C ASP A 37 -3.42 -8.78 3.70
N GLY A 38 -3.62 -9.62 2.68
CA GLY A 38 -3.98 -11.02 2.87
C GLY A 38 -5.49 -11.22 3.10
N TYR A 39 -5.90 -12.49 3.16
CA TYR A 39 -7.27 -12.89 3.46
C TYR A 39 -7.32 -14.35 3.95
N GLY A 40 -8.16 -14.63 4.95
CA GLY A 40 -8.22 -15.96 5.56
C GLY A 40 -6.87 -16.34 6.15
N ASP A 41 -6.29 -17.45 5.66
CA ASP A 41 -4.98 -17.94 6.09
C ASP A 41 -3.82 -17.37 5.24
N ASP A 42 -4.10 -16.62 4.18
CA ASP A 42 -3.08 -15.92 3.39
C ASP A 42 -2.64 -14.64 4.15
N PRO A 43 -1.36 -14.53 4.57
CA PRO A 43 -0.87 -13.37 5.30
C PRO A 43 -0.65 -12.12 4.43
N GLY A 44 -0.73 -12.24 3.09
CA GLY A 44 -0.57 -11.14 2.16
C GLY A 44 0.87 -10.67 1.92
N GLY A 45 1.03 -9.81 0.92
CA GLY A 45 2.32 -9.28 0.49
C GLY A 45 3.05 -8.42 1.54
N ILE A 46 2.34 -7.79 2.47
CA ILE A 46 2.97 -7.02 3.56
C ILE A 46 3.84 -7.92 4.43
N GLU A 47 3.39 -9.14 4.74
CA GLU A 47 4.16 -10.10 5.53
C GLU A 47 5.43 -10.53 4.77
N ALA A 48 5.37 -10.71 3.45
CA ALA A 48 6.55 -10.99 2.63
C ALA A 48 7.62 -9.87 2.74
N TRP A 49 7.21 -8.60 2.85
CA TRP A 49 8.13 -7.50 3.10
C TRP A 49 8.74 -7.49 4.50
N ILE A 50 8.01 -7.98 5.51
CA ILE A 50 8.56 -8.17 6.86
C ILE A 50 9.62 -9.28 6.82
N GLN A 51 9.32 -10.41 6.18
CA GLN A 51 10.25 -11.52 6.02
C GLN A 51 11.52 -11.11 5.24
N LEU A 52 11.39 -10.27 4.22
CA LEU A 52 12.55 -9.69 3.53
C LEU A 52 13.43 -8.87 4.47
N GLY A 53 12.84 -8.03 5.33
CA GLY A 53 13.59 -7.27 6.33
C GLY A 53 14.36 -8.18 7.29
N ILE A 54 13.72 -9.25 7.74
CA ILE A 54 14.33 -10.28 8.60
C ILE A 54 15.50 -10.97 7.88
N ALA A 55 15.32 -11.36 6.62
CA ALA A 55 16.37 -11.97 5.80
C ALA A 55 17.58 -11.03 5.60
N CYS A 56 17.38 -9.72 5.65
CA CYS A 56 18.44 -8.71 5.60
C CYS A 56 19.05 -8.36 6.97
N GLY A 57 18.71 -9.08 8.04
CA GLY A 57 19.29 -8.91 9.37
C GLY A 57 18.59 -7.91 10.29
N LEU A 58 17.39 -7.44 9.92
CA LEU A 58 16.55 -6.60 10.80
C LEU A 58 15.68 -7.48 11.71
N SER A 59 15.38 -7.00 12.92
CA SER A 59 14.28 -7.59 13.68
C SER A 59 12.93 -7.23 13.05
N ARG A 60 11.88 -8.01 13.35
CA ARG A 60 10.51 -7.62 12.98
C ARG A 60 10.18 -6.21 13.50
N GLU A 61 10.58 -5.89 14.73
CA GLU A 61 10.35 -4.58 15.34
C GLU A 61 11.06 -3.45 14.59
N ASP A 62 12.28 -3.67 14.10
CA ASP A 62 13.00 -2.67 13.28
C ASP A 62 12.20 -2.31 12.01
N VAL A 63 11.56 -3.31 11.40
CA VAL A 63 10.72 -3.12 10.21
C VAL A 63 9.40 -2.45 10.56
N THR A 64 8.67 -2.98 11.54
CA THR A 64 7.29 -2.57 11.84
C THR A 64 7.15 -1.31 12.68
N SER A 65 8.18 -0.93 13.45
CA SER A 65 8.15 0.30 14.27
C SER A 65 8.21 1.59 13.44
N LEU A 66 8.61 1.50 12.17
CA LEU A 66 8.75 2.63 11.25
C LEU A 66 9.72 3.73 11.70
N ARG A 67 10.48 3.54 12.79
CA ARG A 67 11.38 4.56 13.37
C ARG A 67 12.55 4.94 12.46
N PHE A 68 12.95 4.05 11.55
CA PHE A 68 14.01 4.28 10.56
C PHE A 68 13.49 4.87 9.23
N VAL A 69 12.19 5.21 9.13
CA VAL A 69 11.63 5.80 7.91
C VAL A 69 12.06 7.25 7.81
N LEU A 70 12.73 7.60 6.71
CA LEU A 70 13.20 8.95 6.45
C LEU A 70 12.01 9.91 6.27
N PRO A 71 12.09 11.16 6.76
CA PRO A 71 11.02 12.15 6.59
C PRO A 71 10.63 12.38 5.12
N GLY A 72 11.60 12.43 4.21
CA GLY A 72 11.34 12.58 2.77
C GLY A 72 10.59 11.39 2.16
N VAL A 73 10.86 10.17 2.65
CA VAL A 73 10.11 8.97 2.25
C VAL A 73 8.68 9.05 2.77
N ARG A 74 8.50 9.44 4.03
CA ARG A 74 7.17 9.62 4.62
C ARG A 74 6.35 10.64 3.84
N PHE A 75 6.93 11.81 3.57
CA PHE A 75 6.31 12.86 2.77
C PHE A 75 5.87 12.37 1.39
N ALA A 76 6.76 11.70 0.65
CA ALA A 76 6.46 11.21 -0.70
C ALA A 76 5.34 10.15 -0.71
N VAL A 77 5.38 9.21 0.23
CA VAL A 77 4.36 8.15 0.35
C VAL A 77 3.02 8.73 0.79
N ASP A 78 3.02 9.64 1.77
CA ASP A 78 1.79 10.27 2.26
C ASP A 78 1.17 11.17 1.18
N ALA A 79 1.98 11.86 0.37
CA ALA A 79 1.51 12.61 -0.79
C ALA A 79 0.82 11.70 -1.81
N TYR A 80 1.32 10.48 -2.02
CA TYR A 80 0.70 9.50 -2.92
C TYR A 80 -0.68 9.04 -2.43
N VAL A 81 -0.80 8.74 -1.13
CA VAL A 81 -2.10 8.41 -0.50
C VAL A 81 -3.06 9.59 -0.58
N ASN A 82 -2.57 10.81 -0.34
CA ASN A 82 -3.39 12.02 -0.38
C ASN A 82 -3.84 12.36 -1.81
N PHE A 83 -3.00 12.16 -2.82
CA PHE A 83 -3.38 12.29 -4.21
C PHE A 83 -4.55 11.35 -4.54
N ALA A 84 -4.41 10.06 -4.19
CA ALA A 84 -5.45 9.06 -4.46
C ALA A 84 -6.80 9.34 -3.77
N ARG A 85 -6.78 10.02 -2.62
CA ARG A 85 -8.01 10.43 -1.91
C ARG A 85 -8.73 11.59 -2.60
N ASN A 86 -8.01 12.53 -3.17
CA ASN A 86 -8.55 13.82 -3.62
C ASN A 86 -8.72 13.95 -5.14
N ALA A 87 -7.94 13.20 -5.94
CA ALA A 87 -8.05 13.20 -7.39
C ALA A 87 -9.28 12.42 -7.87
N SER A 88 -9.59 12.53 -9.17
CA SER A 88 -10.56 11.62 -9.79
C SER A 88 -10.10 10.17 -9.66
N TRP A 89 -11.03 9.21 -9.56
CA TRP A 89 -10.64 7.81 -9.38
C TRP A 89 -9.84 7.29 -10.60
N GLN A 90 -10.05 7.85 -11.80
CA GLN A 90 -9.28 7.51 -12.99
C GLN A 90 -7.83 8.00 -12.91
N GLU A 91 -7.59 9.27 -12.53
CA GLU A 91 -6.23 9.79 -12.35
C GLU A 91 -5.51 9.05 -11.22
N ALA A 92 -6.21 8.81 -10.11
CA ALA A 92 -5.69 8.05 -9.00
C ALA A 92 -5.36 6.60 -9.39
N ALA A 93 -6.21 5.93 -10.18
CA ALA A 93 -5.94 4.61 -10.71
C ALA A 93 -4.75 4.62 -11.68
N CYS A 94 -4.69 5.57 -12.62
CA CYS A 94 -3.59 5.69 -13.58
C CYS A 94 -2.24 5.98 -12.91
N SER A 95 -2.24 6.53 -11.69
CA SER A 95 -1.01 6.70 -10.92
C SER A 95 -0.36 5.38 -10.48
N SER A 96 -1.00 4.22 -10.72
CA SER A 96 -0.41 2.89 -10.55
C SER A 96 0.24 2.31 -11.80
N LEU A 97 0.26 3.02 -12.94
CA LEU A 97 0.84 2.54 -14.22
C LEU A 97 2.38 2.47 -14.24
N THR A 98 3.01 2.57 -13.07
CA THR A 98 4.43 2.23 -12.88
C THR A 98 4.65 0.74 -12.65
N GLU A 99 3.58 -0.02 -12.41
CA GLU A 99 3.52 -1.48 -12.26
C GLU A 99 3.26 -2.17 -13.61
#